data_AF-A0AAE8MVC4-F1
#
_entry.id   AF-A0AAE8MVC4-F1
#
_cell.length_a   1.000
_cell.length_b   1.000
_cell.length_c   1.000
_cell.angle_alpha   90.00
_cell.angle_beta   90.00
_cell.angle_gamma   90.00
#
_symmetry.space_group_name_H-M   'P 1'
#
loop_
_entity.id
_entity.type
_entity.pdbx_description
1 polymer ?
#
loop_
_entity_poly.entity_id
_entity_poly.type
_entity_poly.pdbx_seq_one_letter_code
_entity_poly.pdbx_strand_id
1 'polypeptide(L)'
;MFHRRLTQAVRPLMRTARPLPPSPSKMRIESAMQSRLSSTSPPSPHGSFYKSFGRPITKVLLIAMLTYQLIYLGWVKLEVDETKAIRNAEIRELEDKVKELQGKTGS
;
A
#
# COMPACT_ATOMS: atom_id res chain seq x y z
N MET A 1 39.63 -72.34 -48.66
CA MET A 1 39.03 -71.22 -49.42
C MET A 1 39.08 -69.97 -48.55
N PHE A 2 40.09 -69.12 -48.77
CA PHE A 2 40.23 -67.83 -48.10
C PHE A 2 39.87 -66.73 -49.08
N HIS A 3 38.82 -65.96 -48.79
CA HIS A 3 38.75 -64.57 -49.24
C HIS A 3 38.15 -63.70 -48.14
N ARG A 4 39.06 -63.04 -47.42
CA ARG A 4 38.84 -61.77 -46.75
C ARG A 4 38.47 -60.73 -47.82
N ARG A 5 37.42 -59.95 -47.59
CA ARG A 5 37.36 -58.55 -48.05
C ARG A 5 36.79 -57.68 -46.94
N LEU A 6 37.71 -56.97 -46.29
CA LEU A 6 37.45 -55.78 -45.49
C LEU A 6 37.00 -54.67 -46.45
N THR A 7 35.83 -54.11 -46.24
CA THR A 7 35.47 -52.80 -46.79
C THR A 7 35.06 -51.90 -45.65
N GLN A 8 36.08 -51.20 -45.16
CA GLN A 8 36.04 -50.03 -44.29
C GLN A 8 35.30 -48.89 -45.02
N ALA A 9 34.22 -48.39 -44.44
CA ALA A 9 33.60 -47.13 -44.85
C ALA A 9 33.81 -46.10 -43.74
N VAL A 10 34.82 -45.27 -43.93
CA VAL A 10 35.15 -44.11 -43.10
C VAL A 10 34.05 -43.07 -43.30
N ARG A 11 33.28 -42.76 -42.25
CA ARG A 11 32.30 -41.64 -42.27
C ARG A 11 32.85 -40.47 -41.44
N PRO A 12 32.92 -39.25 -42.01
CA PRO A 12 33.59 -38.12 -41.38
C PRO A 12 32.81 -37.58 -40.18
N LEU A 13 33.56 -37.27 -39.12
CA LEU A 13 33.12 -36.61 -37.90
C LEU A 13 32.70 -35.16 -38.22
N MET A 14 31.41 -34.93 -38.46
CA MET A 14 30.86 -33.57 -38.51
C MET A 14 30.84 -33.00 -37.09
N ARG A 15 31.92 -32.29 -36.75
CA ARG A 15 32.11 -31.52 -35.51
C ARG A 15 31.24 -30.28 -35.57
N THR A 16 30.01 -30.36 -35.07
CA THR A 16 29.19 -29.17 -34.82
C THR A 16 29.75 -28.43 -33.61
N ALA A 17 30.22 -27.20 -33.84
CA ALA A 17 30.65 -26.31 -32.76
C ALA A 17 29.43 -25.95 -31.90
N ARG A 18 29.42 -26.39 -30.64
CA ARG A 18 28.42 -26.00 -29.64
C ARG A 18 28.67 -24.55 -29.21
N PRO A 19 27.73 -23.61 -29.36
CA PRO A 19 27.88 -22.28 -28.79
C PRO A 19 27.80 -22.33 -27.25
N LEU A 20 28.66 -21.56 -26.58
CA LEU A 20 28.62 -21.36 -25.13
C LEU A 20 27.31 -20.66 -24.73
N PRO A 21 26.64 -21.02 -23.62
CA PRO A 21 25.48 -20.28 -23.14
C PRO A 21 25.87 -18.89 -22.62
N PRO A 22 25.07 -17.83 -22.88
CA PRO A 22 25.30 -16.52 -22.27
C PRO A 22 25.00 -16.55 -20.77
N SER A 23 25.86 -15.91 -19.98
CA SER A 23 25.72 -15.73 -18.54
C SER A 23 24.52 -14.82 -18.20
N PRO A 24 23.54 -15.27 -17.39
CA PRO A 24 22.40 -14.44 -17.01
C PRO A 24 22.69 -13.78 -15.65
N SER A 25 23.54 -12.77 -15.61
CA SER A 25 23.94 -12.13 -14.35
C SER A 25 23.29 -10.78 -14.04
N LYS A 26 22.31 -10.31 -14.82
CA LYS A 26 21.61 -9.04 -14.49
C LYS A 26 20.08 -9.08 -14.45
N MET A 27 19.43 -10.19 -14.82
CA MET A 27 17.97 -10.29 -14.89
C MET A 27 17.38 -11.28 -13.86
N ARG A 28 18.01 -11.43 -12.70
CA ARG A 28 17.52 -12.30 -11.61
C ARG A 28 17.09 -11.53 -10.36
N ILE A 29 17.52 -10.27 -10.24
CA ILE A 29 17.27 -9.49 -9.02
C ILE A 29 15.82 -8.96 -8.99
N GLU A 30 15.29 -8.50 -10.13
CA GLU A 30 13.89 -8.03 -10.25
C GLU A 30 12.86 -9.14 -9.95
N SER A 31 13.07 -10.35 -10.48
CA SER A 31 12.12 -11.47 -10.29
C SER A 31 12.06 -11.99 -8.86
N ALA A 32 13.14 -11.82 -8.08
CA ALA A 32 13.22 -12.27 -6.70
C ALA A 32 12.41 -11.37 -5.74
N MET A 33 12.10 -10.13 -6.14
CA MET A 33 11.28 -9.23 -5.35
C MET A 33 9.77 -9.49 -5.53
N GLN A 34 9.34 -9.89 -6.73
CA GLN A 34 7.94 -10.23 -7.00
C GLN A 34 7.48 -11.53 -6.32
N SER A 35 8.38 -12.49 -6.11
CA SER A 35 8.01 -13.79 -5.52
C SER A 35 7.74 -13.74 -4.02
N ARG A 36 8.12 -12.66 -3.31
CA ARG A 36 7.88 -12.53 -1.86
C ARG A 36 6.47 -12.02 -1.52
N LEU A 37 5.71 -11.52 -2.49
CA LEU A 37 4.31 -11.11 -2.29
C LEU A 37 3.29 -12.20 -2.66
N SER A 38 3.71 -13.24 -3.39
CA SER A 38 2.84 -14.35 -3.79
C SER A 38 3.07 -15.56 -2.89
N SER A 39 2.51 -15.54 -1.68
CA SER A 39 2.28 -16.78 -0.94
C SER A 39 1.26 -17.61 -1.74
N THR A 40 1.73 -18.61 -2.48
CA THR A 40 0.92 -19.65 -3.13
C THR A 40 0.36 -20.57 -2.04
N SER A 41 -0.52 -20.03 -1.21
CA SER A 41 -1.51 -20.86 -0.52
C SER A 41 -2.71 -20.94 -1.45
N PRO A 42 -3.27 -22.14 -1.73
CA PRO A 42 -4.47 -22.24 -2.55
C PRO A 42 -5.52 -21.29 -1.96
N PRO A 43 -6.15 -20.42 -2.76
CA PRO A 43 -7.12 -19.46 -2.24
C PRO A 43 -8.21 -20.24 -1.52
N SER A 44 -8.34 -20.03 -0.21
CA SER A 44 -9.42 -20.66 0.54
C SER A 44 -10.74 -20.20 -0.09
N PRO A 45 -11.69 -21.12 -0.38
CA PRO A 45 -12.93 -20.77 -1.07
C PRO A 45 -13.62 -19.57 -0.41
N HIS A 46 -13.63 -19.54 0.92
CA HIS A 46 -14.20 -18.45 1.73
C HIS A 46 -13.44 -17.11 1.62
N GLY A 47 -12.12 -17.12 1.47
CA GLY A 47 -11.32 -15.88 1.37
C GLY A 47 -11.54 -15.13 0.06
N SER A 48 -11.87 -15.84 -1.02
CA SER A 48 -12.21 -15.23 -2.32
C SER A 48 -13.51 -14.43 -2.27
N PHE A 49 -14.55 -14.96 -1.60
CA PHE A 49 -15.85 -14.30 -1.49
C PHE A 49 -15.75 -12.92 -0.81
N TYR A 50 -15.07 -12.82 0.33
CA TYR A 50 -14.89 -11.54 1.03
C TYR A 50 -13.94 -10.59 0.29
N LYS A 51 -13.04 -11.12 -0.54
CA LYS A 51 -12.18 -10.31 -1.39
C LYS A 51 -12.95 -9.64 -2.53
N SER A 52 -13.90 -10.36 -3.13
CA SER A 52 -14.70 -9.86 -4.26
C SER A 52 -15.90 -9.02 -3.81
N PHE A 53 -16.59 -9.41 -2.73
CA PHE A 53 -17.83 -8.73 -2.29
C PHE A 53 -17.64 -7.93 -1.00
N GLY A 54 -16.80 -8.40 -0.07
CA GLY A 54 -16.57 -7.71 1.19
C GLY A 54 -15.83 -6.39 1.03
N ARG A 55 -14.73 -6.36 0.26
CA ARG A 55 -13.90 -5.16 0.08
C ARG A 55 -14.67 -3.95 -0.48
N PRO A 56 -15.49 -4.07 -1.54
CA PRO A 56 -16.32 -2.97 -2.01
C PRO A 56 -17.33 -2.50 -0.96
N ILE A 57 -18.03 -3.43 -0.30
CA ILE A 57 -19.05 -3.11 0.70
C ILE A 57 -18.44 -2.36 1.88
N THR A 58 -17.32 -2.85 2.42
CA THR A 58 -16.62 -2.17 3.52
C THR A 58 -16.15 -0.77 3.11
N LYS A 59 -15.65 -0.59 1.89
CA LYS A 59 -15.25 0.73 1.40
C LYS A 59 -16.42 1.71 1.38
N VAL A 60 -17.55 1.29 0.81
CA VAL A 60 -18.74 2.15 0.73
C VAL A 60 -19.29 2.43 2.12
N LEU A 61 -19.39 1.42 2.99
CA LEU A 61 -19.86 1.60 4.36
C LEU A 61 -19.00 2.60 5.13
N LEU A 62 -17.67 2.47 5.06
CA LEU A 62 -16.74 3.36 5.75
C LEU A 62 -16.82 4.79 5.19
N ILE A 63 -16.85 4.95 3.86
CA ILE A 63 -16.97 6.28 3.25
C ILE A 63 -18.33 6.91 3.56
N ALA A 64 -19.41 6.14 3.50
CA ALA A 64 -20.76 6.62 3.82
C ALA A 64 -20.85 7.08 5.28
N MET A 65 -20.35 6.27 6.21
CA MET A 65 -20.31 6.60 7.63
C MET A 65 -19.45 7.85 7.86
N LEU A 66 -18.25 7.89 7.28
CA LEU A 66 -17.34 9.05 7.39
C LEU A 66 -17.98 10.33 6.83
N THR A 67 -18.65 10.25 5.68
CA THR A 67 -19.30 11.39 5.04
C THR A 67 -20.41 11.94 5.94
N TYR A 68 -21.22 11.07 6.55
CA TYR A 68 -22.23 11.48 7.53
C TYR A 68 -21.59 12.19 8.73
N GLN A 69 -20.49 11.62 9.27
CA GLN A 69 -19.77 12.25 10.38
C GLN A 69 -19.24 13.64 10.01
N LEU A 70 -18.66 13.81 8.81
CA LEU A 70 -18.12 15.10 8.37
C LEU A 70 -19.23 16.15 8.17
N ILE A 71 -20.38 15.76 7.65
CA ILE A 71 -21.53 16.66 7.49
C ILE A 71 -22.05 17.09 8.86
N TYR A 72 -22.22 16.15 9.79
CA TYR A 72 -22.68 16.45 11.14
C TYR A 72 -21.69 17.35 11.90
N LEU A 73 -20.40 17.04 11.81
CA LEU A 73 -19.35 17.89 12.38
C LEU A 73 -19.32 19.27 11.73
N GLY A 74 -19.48 19.35 10.41
CA GLY A 74 -19.57 20.62 9.69
C GLY A 74 -20.74 21.47 10.19
N TRP A 75 -21.90 20.84 10.39
CA TRP A 75 -23.08 21.49 10.95
C TRP A 75 -22.82 22.03 12.36
N VAL A 76 -22.38 21.16 13.28
CA VAL A 76 -22.15 21.54 14.68
C VAL A 76 -21.03 22.58 14.79
N LYS A 77 -20.00 22.52 13.92
CA LYS A 77 -18.89 23.45 13.99
C LYS A 77 -19.27 24.87 13.54
N LEU A 78 -20.16 25.00 12.54
CA LEU A 78 -20.66 26.32 12.14
C LEU A 78 -21.36 27.04 13.29
N GLU A 79 -22.19 26.33 14.06
CA GLU A 79 -22.90 26.90 15.23
C GLU A 79 -21.94 27.27 16.37
N VAL A 80 -20.88 26.47 16.54
CA VAL A 80 -19.89 26.66 17.60
C VAL A 80 -18.90 27.78 17.26
N ASP A 81 -18.59 28.02 16.00
CA ASP A 81 -17.63 29.04 15.58
C ASP A 81 -18.13 30.46 15.88
N GLU A 82 -19.45 30.72 15.77
CA GLU A 82 -20.05 32.00 16.18
C GLU A 82 -20.03 32.16 17.71
N THR A 83 -20.39 31.11 18.44
CA THR A 83 -20.47 31.14 19.91
C THR A 83 -19.09 31.26 20.57
N LYS A 84 -18.06 30.62 20.01
CA LYS A 84 -16.69 30.69 20.53
C LYS A 84 -16.06 32.07 20.37
N ALA A 85 -16.38 32.79 19.30
CA ALA A 85 -15.85 34.14 19.09
C ALA A 85 -16.33 35.09 20.20
N ILE A 86 -17.62 35.04 20.56
CA ILE A 86 -18.21 35.87 21.62
C ILE A 86 -17.66 35.48 22.99
N ARG A 87 -17.68 34.18 23.33
CA ARG A 87 -17.16 33.68 24.61
C ARG A 87 -15.69 34.03 24.82
N ASN A 88 -14.86 33.91 23.78
CA ASN A 88 -13.45 34.27 23.87
C ASN A 88 -13.25 35.77 24.07
N ALA A 89 -14.12 36.62 23.49
CA ALA A 89 -14.07 38.05 23.71
C ALA A 89 -14.45 38.41 25.15
N GLU A 90 -15.51 37.79 25.70
CA GLU A 90 -15.93 37.95 27.10
C GLU A 90 -14.84 37.49 28.08
N ILE A 91 -14.21 36.33 27.84
CA ILE A 91 -13.10 35.84 28.67
C ILE A 91 -11.96 36.84 28.68
N ARG A 92 -11.61 37.40 27.51
CA ARG A 92 -10.52 38.38 27.38
C ARG A 92 -10.81 39.67 28.15
N GLU A 93 -12.04 40.16 28.08
CA GLU A 93 -12.48 41.33 28.85
C GLU A 93 -12.42 41.05 30.36
N LEU A 94 -12.84 39.86 30.79
CA LEU A 94 -12.79 39.46 32.19
C LEU A 94 -11.36 39.30 32.68
N GLU A 95 -10.45 38.74 31.87
CA GLU A 95 -9.03 38.64 32.18
C GLU A 95 -8.38 40.02 32.35
N ASP A 96 -8.69 40.98 31.47
CA ASP A 96 -8.18 42.34 31.56
C ASP A 96 -8.67 43.04 32.83
N LYS A 97 -9.96 42.90 33.18
CA LYS A 97 -10.52 43.44 34.44
C LYS A 97 -9.91 42.81 35.68
N VAL A 98 -9.69 41.50 35.68
CA VAL A 98 -9.01 40.82 36.81
C VAL A 98 -7.58 41.33 36.96
N LYS A 99 -6.87 41.53 35.86
CA LYS A 99 -5.48 42.02 35.87
C LYS A 99 -5.37 43.46 36.34
N GLU A 100 -6.31 44.32 35.93
CA GLU A 100 -6.43 45.70 36.43
C GLU A 100 -6.68 45.73 37.94
N LEU A 101 -7.63 44.92 38.42
CA LEU A 101 -7.97 44.85 39.84
C LEU A 101 -6.83 44.26 40.68
N GLN A 102 -6.15 43.21 40.22
CA GLN A 102 -4.98 42.67 40.90
C GLN A 102 -3.82 43.68 40.96
N GLY A 103 -3.58 44.43 39.87
CA GLY A 103 -2.58 45.49 39.86
C GLY A 103 -2.91 46.65 40.82
N LYS A 104 -4.20 46.92 41.02
CA LYS A 104 -4.69 47.97 41.92
C LYS A 104 -4.77 47.55 43.40
N THR A 105 -4.90 46.24 43.68
CA THR A 105 -4.91 45.70 45.06
C THR A 105 -3.50 45.36 45.56
N GLY A 106 -2.54 45.11 44.65
CA GLY A 106 -1.14 44.83 44.99
C GLY A 106 -0.23 46.06 45.13
N SER A 107 -0.77 47.28 45.03
CA SER A 107 -0.05 48.55 45.19
C SER A 107 -0.68 49.42 46.27
#